data_AF-A0A535FZG7-F1
#
_entry.id   AF-A0A535FZG7-F1
#
_cell.length_a   1.000
_cell.length_b   1.000
_cell.length_c   1.000
_cell.angle_alpha   90.00
_cell.angle_beta   90.00
_cell.angle_gamma   90.00
#
_symmetry.space_group_name_H-M   'P 1'
#
loop_
_entity.id
_entity.type
_entity.pdbx_description
1 polymer ?
#
loop_
_entity_poly.entity_id
_entity_poly.type
_entity_poly.pdbx_seq_one_letter_code
_entity_poly.pdbx_strand_id
1 'polypeptide(L)'
;MRGFEYRSVEGWHGIPLVHVAFGSWEGGRYRPRRAIGLIAVGDTAIGLVAVGLIGVGGVVVAPVALGLVALGLVVVGIVSTGVVAAGVVAAGIVVVGIRVAGIVVAALAS
;
A
#
# COMPACT_ATOMS: atom_id res chain seq x y z
N MET A 1 -11.95 15.20 15.39
CA MET A 1 -12.33 15.37 13.97
C MET A 1 -13.11 14.13 13.55
N ARG A 2 -14.28 14.27 12.93
CA ARG A 2 -15.08 13.12 12.45
C ARG A 2 -14.38 12.45 11.26
N GLY A 3 -14.46 11.13 11.17
CA GLY A 3 -13.77 10.38 10.12
C GLY A 3 -14.50 10.51 8.79
N PHE A 4 -13.77 10.48 7.68
CA PHE A 4 -14.33 10.61 6.34
C PHE A 4 -14.52 9.24 5.70
N GLU A 5 -15.67 9.00 5.08
CA GLU A 5 -15.94 7.79 4.31
C GLU A 5 -16.72 8.17 3.04
N TYR A 6 -16.18 7.79 1.89
CA TYR A 6 -16.77 7.98 0.57
C TYR A 6 -16.69 6.67 -0.20
N ARG A 7 -17.82 6.31 -0.82
CA ARG A 7 -17.95 5.10 -1.63
C ARG A 7 -18.62 5.48 -2.95
N SER A 8 -18.02 5.08 -4.07
CA SER A 8 -18.65 5.26 -5.39
C SER A 8 -19.93 4.44 -5.49
N VAL A 9 -20.90 4.96 -6.25
CA VAL A 9 -22.19 4.30 -6.50
C VAL A 9 -22.00 3.16 -7.50
N GLU A 10 -21.16 3.37 -8.52
CA GLU A 10 -20.66 2.29 -9.36
C GLU A 10 -19.75 1.36 -8.55
N GLY A 11 -20.17 0.10 -8.50
CA GLY A 11 -19.40 -0.98 -7.92
C GLY A 11 -19.64 -2.26 -8.71
N TRP A 12 -18.65 -3.13 -8.69
CA TRP A 12 -18.77 -4.46 -9.28
C TRP A 12 -18.83 -5.48 -8.15
N HIS A 13 -19.88 -6.31 -8.12
CA HIS A 13 -20.09 -7.34 -7.10
C HIS A 13 -20.04 -6.82 -5.65
N GLY A 14 -20.54 -5.61 -5.39
CA GLY A 14 -20.55 -5.01 -4.05
C GLY A 14 -19.22 -4.38 -3.63
N ILE A 15 -18.21 -4.41 -4.49
CA ILE A 15 -16.94 -3.70 -4.32
C ILE A 15 -17.05 -2.36 -5.05
N PRO A 16 -16.88 -1.22 -4.37
CA PRO A 16 -16.93 0.09 -5.02
C PRO A 16 -15.72 0.27 -5.96
N LEU A 17 -15.91 0.99 -7.07
CA LEU A 17 -14.80 1.42 -7.91
C LEU A 17 -13.85 2.34 -7.12
N VAL A 18 -14.38 3.28 -6.34
CA VAL A 18 -13.59 4.20 -5.52
C VAL A 18 -14.07 4.12 -4.08
N HIS A 19 -13.14 3.85 -3.17
CA HIS A 19 -13.39 3.86 -1.73
C HIS A 19 -12.36 4.72 -1.03
N VAL A 20 -12.81 5.77 -0.36
CA VAL A 20 -11.96 6.62 0.47
C VAL A 20 -12.44 6.51 1.91
N ALA A 21 -11.58 6.08 2.83
CA ALA A 21 -11.96 5.87 4.22
C ALA A 21 -10.81 6.27 5.16
N PHE A 22 -11.00 7.39 5.86
CA PHE A 22 -10.06 7.88 6.87
C PHE A 22 -10.62 7.68 8.27
N GLY A 23 -9.75 7.21 9.15
CA GLY A 23 -9.99 7.05 10.56
C GLY A 23 -10.24 8.38 11.27
N SER A 24 -10.70 8.29 12.50
CA SER A 24 -10.98 9.47 13.32
C SER A 24 -10.45 9.35 14.73
N TRP A 25 -10.20 10.52 15.32
CA TRP A 25 -9.89 10.63 16.72
C TRP A 25 -11.19 10.73 17.53
N GLU A 26 -11.47 9.69 18.31
CA GLU A 26 -12.69 9.56 19.11
C GLU A 26 -12.34 9.10 20.53
N GLY A 27 -12.81 9.83 21.54
CA GLY A 27 -12.58 9.49 22.95
C GLY A 27 -11.10 9.39 23.35
N GLY A 28 -10.22 10.20 22.74
CA GLY A 28 -8.78 10.18 23.04
C GLY A 28 -7.98 9.09 22.31
N ARG A 29 -8.63 8.28 21.46
CA ARG A 29 -7.97 7.21 20.68
C ARG A 29 -8.17 7.42 19.19
N TYR A 30 -7.14 7.10 18.41
CA TYR A 30 -7.26 6.99 16.96
C TYR A 30 -7.92 5.67 16.56
N ARG A 31 -8.98 5.75 15.75
CA ARG A 31 -9.66 4.59 15.16
C ARG A 31 -9.37 4.55 13.67
N PRO A 32 -8.44 3.68 13.20
CA PRO A 32 -8.14 3.57 11.77
C PRO A 32 -9.33 3.00 11.00
N ARG A 33 -9.47 3.39 9.73
CA ARG A 33 -10.46 2.83 8.80
C ARG A 33 -9.80 2.07 7.66
N ARG A 34 -10.60 1.18 7.06
CA ARG A 34 -10.21 0.36 5.92
C ARG A 34 -10.99 0.78 4.68
N ALA A 35 -10.27 1.10 3.60
CA ALA A 35 -10.80 1.34 2.28
C ALA A 35 -10.58 0.10 1.39
N ILE A 36 -11.62 -0.34 0.69
CA ILE A 36 -11.61 -1.51 -0.20
C ILE A 36 -12.34 -1.13 -1.49
N GLY A 37 -11.64 -1.18 -2.62
CA GLY A 37 -12.20 -0.82 -3.92
C GLY A 37 -11.23 -1.08 -5.06
N LEU A 38 -11.59 -0.74 -6.30
CA LEU A 38 -10.61 -0.73 -7.40
C LEU A 38 -9.53 0.33 -7.11
N ILE A 39 -9.95 1.52 -6.69
CA ILE A 39 -9.13 2.60 -6.17
C ILE A 39 -9.48 2.78 -4.69
N ALA A 40 -8.52 2.52 -3.81
CA ALA A 40 -8.68 2.58 -2.36
C ALA A 40 -7.74 3.64 -1.77
N VAL A 41 -8.29 4.56 -0.96
CA VAL A 41 -7.51 5.58 -0.24
C VAL A 41 -7.91 5.60 1.23
N GLY A 42 -6.97 5.39 2.16
CA GLY A 42 -7.31 5.36 3.58
C GLY A 42 -6.18 4.87 4.47
N ASP A 43 -6.45 4.64 5.75
CA ASP A 43 -5.40 4.17 6.67
C ASP A 43 -4.95 2.76 6.30
N THR A 44 -5.92 1.88 6.00
CA THR A 44 -5.67 0.59 5.37
C THR A 44 -6.36 0.54 4.01
N ALA A 45 -5.60 0.59 2.92
CA ALA A 45 -6.13 0.62 1.56
C ALA A 45 -5.91 -0.72 0.85
N ILE A 46 -6.96 -1.30 0.27
CA ILE A 46 -6.89 -2.56 -0.47
C ILE A 46 -7.60 -2.41 -1.81
N GLY A 47 -6.86 -2.57 -2.90
CA GLY A 47 -7.40 -2.38 -4.23
C GLY A 47 -6.42 -2.61 -5.36
N LEU A 48 -6.83 -2.37 -6.61
CA LEU A 48 -5.88 -2.35 -7.72
C LEU A 48 -4.92 -1.17 -7.56
N VAL A 49 -5.44 -0.02 -7.17
CA VAL A 49 -4.66 1.17 -6.78
C VAL A 49 -4.94 1.46 -5.32
N ALA A 50 -3.92 1.38 -4.47
CA ALA A 50 -4.04 1.57 -3.02
C ALA A 50 -3.11 2.67 -2.51
N VAL A 51 -3.67 3.66 -1.80
CA VAL A 51 -2.90 4.76 -1.18
C VAL A 51 -3.26 4.84 0.30
N GLY A 52 -2.27 4.73 1.19
CA GLY A 52 -2.56 4.71 2.62
C GLY A 52 -1.39 4.63 3.58
N LEU A 53 -1.66 4.36 4.85
CA LEU A 53 -0.62 3.99 5.83
C LEU A 53 -0.16 2.55 5.62
N ILE A 54 -1.13 1.67 5.37
CA ILE A 54 -0.93 0.27 4.99
C ILE A 54 -1.67 0.04 3.67
N GLY A 55 -0.98 -0.44 2.65
CA GLY A 55 -1.55 -0.65 1.33
C GLY A 55 -1.33 -2.07 0.81
N VAL A 56 -2.36 -2.67 0.20
CA VAL A 56 -2.26 -3.96 -0.50
C VAL A 56 -2.92 -3.87 -1.87
N GLY A 57 -2.23 -4.26 -2.94
CA GLY A 57 -2.80 -4.09 -4.27
C GLY A 57 -1.92 -4.38 -5.48
N GLY A 58 -2.36 -3.87 -6.64
CA GLY A 58 -1.56 -3.86 -7.86
C GLY A 58 -0.49 -2.77 -7.80
N VAL A 59 -0.95 -1.51 -7.72
CA VAL A 59 -0.13 -0.31 -7.55
C VAL A 59 -0.37 0.25 -6.14
N VAL A 60 0.69 0.37 -5.34
CA VAL A 60 0.57 0.74 -3.93
C VAL A 60 1.52 1.88 -3.56
N VAL A 61 0.98 2.89 -2.87
CA VAL A 61 1.78 3.97 -2.26
C VAL A 61 1.43 4.03 -0.77
N ALA A 62 2.30 3.50 0.06
CA ALA A 62 2.09 3.47 1.51
C ALA A 62 3.42 3.27 2.26
N PRO A 63 3.58 3.80 3.49
CA PRO A 63 4.70 3.45 4.35
C PRO A 63 4.92 1.94 4.47
N VAL A 64 3.83 1.16 4.60
CA VAL A 64 3.88 -0.30 4.50
C VAL A 64 3.07 -0.72 3.28
N ALA A 65 3.75 -1.23 2.25
CA ALA A 65 3.14 -1.52 0.96
C ALA A 65 3.39 -2.97 0.51
N LEU A 66 2.33 -3.65 0.08
CA LEU A 66 2.40 -4.96 -0.56
C LEU A 66 1.71 -4.91 -1.91
N GLY A 67 2.44 -5.10 -3.01
CA GLY A 67 1.80 -5.09 -4.32
C GLY A 67 2.69 -5.44 -5.50
N LEU A 68 2.13 -5.43 -6.72
CA LEU A 68 2.92 -5.70 -7.92
C LEU A 68 3.95 -4.59 -8.15
N VAL A 69 3.50 -3.34 -8.05
CA VAL A 69 4.32 -2.13 -8.10
C VAL A 69 4.06 -1.35 -6.82
N ALA A 70 5.07 -1.18 -5.98
CA ALA A 70 4.87 -0.63 -4.65
C ALA A 70 5.96 0.38 -4.24
N LEU A 71 5.54 1.45 -3.58
CA LEU A 71 6.38 2.54 -3.08
C LEU A 71 6.10 2.77 -1.59
N GLY A 72 7.15 2.86 -0.77
CA GLY A 72 6.98 2.96 0.68
C GLY A 72 8.25 3.00 1.52
N LEU A 73 8.09 2.81 2.83
CA LEU A 73 9.22 2.60 3.75
C LEU A 73 9.57 1.11 3.81
N VAL A 74 8.57 0.26 4.00
CA VAL A 74 8.68 -1.21 4.01
C VAL A 74 7.81 -1.73 2.88
N VAL A 75 8.45 -2.35 1.90
CA VAL A 75 7.81 -2.69 0.63
C VAL A 75 8.08 -4.13 0.24
N VAL A 76 7.03 -4.84 -0.13
CA VAL A 76 7.12 -6.18 -0.73
C VAL A 76 6.37 -6.17 -2.06
N GLY A 77 7.03 -6.56 -3.14
CA GLY A 77 6.38 -6.57 -4.44
C GLY A 77 7.20 -7.17 -5.57
N ILE A 78 6.68 -7.10 -6.80
CA ILE A 78 7.48 -7.47 -7.98
C ILE A 78 8.46 -6.35 -8.30
N VAL A 79 7.95 -5.13 -8.39
CA VAL A 79 8.70 -3.88 -8.51
C VAL A 79 8.52 -3.11 -7.21
N SER A 80 9.58 -2.99 -6.42
CA SER A 80 9.53 -2.34 -5.10
C SER A 80 10.54 -1.21 -4.97
N THR A 81 10.11 -0.09 -4.38
CA THR A 81 11.03 1.00 -4.02
C THR A 81 10.73 1.51 -2.63
N GLY A 82 11.72 1.47 -1.74
CA GLY A 82 11.55 1.94 -0.38
C GLY A 82 12.82 1.90 0.46
N VAL A 83 12.71 2.20 1.76
CA VAL A 83 13.86 2.09 2.67
C VAL A 83 14.25 0.61 2.84
N VAL A 84 13.27 -0.24 3.10
CA VAL A 84 13.36 -1.69 3.09
C VAL A 84 12.49 -2.19 1.94
N ALA A 85 13.11 -2.83 0.95
CA ALA A 85 12.42 -3.30 -0.25
C ALA A 85 12.73 -4.77 -0.54
N ALA A 86 11.70 -5.57 -0.78
CA ALA A 86 11.82 -6.94 -1.25
C ALA A 86 11.10 -7.09 -2.60
N GLY A 87 11.74 -7.74 -3.58
CA GLY A 87 11.10 -8.01 -4.86
C GLY A 87 11.97 -8.58 -5.96
N VAL A 88 11.38 -8.78 -7.14
CA VAL A 88 12.13 -9.22 -8.33
C VAL A 88 13.03 -8.09 -8.81
N VAL A 89 12.45 -6.89 -8.94
CA VAL A 89 13.14 -5.64 -9.20
C VAL A 89 12.95 -4.75 -7.98
N ALA A 90 14.01 -4.43 -7.24
CA ALA A 90 13.89 -3.70 -6.00
C ALA A 90 14.97 -2.62 -5.83
N ALA A 91 14.58 -1.47 -5.28
CA ALA A 91 15.49 -0.36 -5.01
C ALA A 91 15.29 0.21 -3.60
N GLY A 92 16.38 0.53 -2.89
CA GLY A 92 16.27 1.00 -1.51
C GLY A 92 17.56 1.07 -0.70
N ILE A 93 17.43 1.22 0.62
CA ILE A 93 18.58 1.16 1.53
C ILE A 93 18.91 -0.29 1.84
N VAL A 94 17.93 -1.05 2.33
CA VAL A 94 18.01 -2.50 2.59
C VAL A 94 17.15 -3.22 1.57
N VAL A 95 17.77 -4.03 0.72
CA VAL A 95 17.10 -4.61 -0.45
C VAL A 95 17.31 -6.11 -0.52
N VAL A 96 16.24 -6.86 -0.80
CA VAL A 96 16.28 -8.31 -1.06
C VAL A 96 15.64 -8.60 -2.40
N GLY A 97 16.32 -9.30 -3.31
CA GLY A 97 15.74 -9.56 -4.63
C GLY A 97 16.69 -10.11 -5.70
N ILE A 98 16.21 -10.18 -6.94
CA ILE A 98 16.98 -10.68 -8.10
C ILE A 98 17.73 -9.53 -8.78
N ARG A 99 17.01 -8.49 -9.21
CA ARG A 99 17.54 -7.29 -9.86
C ARG A 99 17.44 -6.12 -8.88
N VAL A 100 18.52 -5.84 -8.17
CA VAL A 100 18.49 -5.00 -6.96
C VAL A 100 19.45 -3.83 -7.04
N ALA A 101 19.05 -2.69 -6.49
CA ALA A 101 19.89 -1.50 -6.34
C ALA A 101 19.75 -0.92 -4.93
N GLY A 102 20.79 -0.97 -4.12
CA GLY A 102 20.75 -0.41 -2.77
C GLY A 102 22.09 -0.41 -2.04
N ILE A 103 22.07 0.02 -0.77
CA ILE A 103 23.27 0.12 0.06
C ILE A 103 23.59 -1.26 0.68
N VAL A 104 22.60 -1.86 1.34
CA VAL A 104 22.67 -3.20 1.91
C VAL A 104 21.81 -4.12 1.06
N VAL A 105 22.43 -5.09 0.40
CA VAL A 105 21.78 -5.90 -0.63
C VAL A 105 21.94 -7.39 -0.36
N ALA A 106 20.82 -8.12 -0.38
CA ALA A 106 20.77 -9.57 -0.46
C ALA A 106 20.25 -9.99 -1.84
N ALA A 107 21.18 -10.25 -2.76
CA ALA A 107 20.86 -10.70 -4.12
C ALA A 107 20.62 -12.21 -4.15
N LEU A 108 19.52 -12.61 -4.78
CA LEU A 108 19.17 -14.02 -5.02
C LEU A 108 19.65 -14.43 -6.41
N ALA A 109 20.42 -15.51 -6.50
CA ALA A 109 20.85 -16.07 -7.77
C ALA A 109 19.64 -16.72 -8.48
N SER A 110 19.40 -16.31 -9.73
CA SER A 110 18.39 -16.87 -10.63
C SER A 110 19.03 -17.77 -11.68
#